data_AF-A0A428QNS4-F1
#
_entry.id   AF-A0A428QNS4-F1
#
_cell.length_a   1.000
_cell.length_b   1.000
_cell.length_c   1.000
_cell.angle_alpha   90.00
_cell.angle_beta   90.00
_cell.angle_gamma   90.00
#
_symmetry.space_group_name_H-M   'P 1'
#
loop_
_entity.id
_entity.type
_entity.pdbx_description
1 polymer ?
#
loop_
_entity_poly.entity_id
_entity_poly.type
_entity_poly.pdbx_seq_one_letter_code
_entity_poly.pdbx_strand_id
1 'polypeptide(L)'
;MDSLWETLANFAQTQAAAQSNKQLDLAIKDHVVAVNRLVTSQRQLVSANARQIVERLDPATDSISFLAILNLSLELSTTTSGIDKTSLLDETLRFLLNFNPVQVRYVGSMLRRLLEHVATGRLFTPLVSVEAIATALLRIDPTGSMFTSTHLTLVKCAYHSSWIEPALKVLDHDITFYPGMAGQKDSRLLCDNTLAPTSYVSTETGLTDQIRSVTVLEYDLVSALCYISRRDWTKAQRALERVITHPSKDKGVSKIMDEAYKKWLLVSLLKDGAASDPPAYTALPAKNAYNALGTAYRNVATQFPTINVGQLKIEVESNQKVWEDDGNTALVAEVVAAYPKWQIINLRHIYKQISISQLRQVTLSAETGEVLKDDEETTQLVRNMIESGLLKGELQLGSSGDDSYLLFHEDSESMTEEAFAQEIAQRHHNIEVLGKQYKTTNERLGASREYVRHVAREQKRADKDAGDPGVGFDSQIEDEDLMTGIMAHG
;
A
#
# COMPACT_ATOMS: atom_id res chain seq x y z
N MET A 1 -37.23 -17.15 25.09
CA MET A 1 -36.26 -16.05 25.22
C MET A 1 -35.13 -16.44 26.15
N ASP A 2 -35.40 -17.01 27.33
CA ASP A 2 -34.33 -17.37 28.30
C ASP A 2 -33.34 -18.42 27.75
N SER A 3 -33.84 -19.45 27.08
CA SER A 3 -32.98 -20.46 26.42
C SER A 3 -32.14 -19.93 25.25
N LEU A 4 -32.60 -18.85 24.59
CA LEU A 4 -31.80 -18.15 23.56
C LEU A 4 -30.63 -17.42 24.23
N TRP A 5 -30.91 -16.72 25.32
CA TRP A 5 -29.92 -15.96 26.08
C TRP A 5 -28.87 -16.85 26.73
N GLU A 6 -29.27 -18.01 27.26
CA GLU A 6 -28.33 -19.03 27.75
C GLU A 6 -27.36 -19.54 26.70
N THR A 7 -27.68 -19.42 25.41
CA THR A 7 -26.74 -19.80 24.34
C THR A 7 -25.95 -18.59 23.86
N LEU A 8 -26.55 -17.41 23.76
CA LEU A 8 -25.92 -16.23 23.14
C LEU A 8 -24.99 -15.46 24.09
N ALA A 9 -25.33 -15.36 25.38
CA ALA A 9 -24.62 -14.54 26.36
C ALA A 9 -23.81 -15.37 27.38
N ASN A 10 -23.88 -16.70 27.31
CA ASN A 10 -23.25 -17.59 28.31
C ASN A 10 -21.79 -17.96 27.97
N PHE A 11 -21.09 -17.09 27.24
CA PHE A 11 -19.68 -17.26 26.96
C PHE A 11 -18.83 -16.51 27.99
N ALA A 12 -18.59 -17.12 29.15
CA ALA A 12 -17.74 -16.55 30.20
C ALA A 12 -16.25 -16.73 29.87
N GLN A 13 -15.75 -15.96 28.90
CA GLN A 13 -14.35 -15.99 28.45
C GLN A 13 -13.36 -15.92 29.62
N THR A 14 -13.67 -15.14 30.65
CA THR A 14 -12.85 -14.94 31.85
C THR A 14 -12.70 -16.20 32.71
N GLN A 15 -13.76 -17.03 32.82
CA GLN A 15 -13.73 -18.25 33.63
C GLN A 15 -12.95 -19.37 32.93
N ALA A 16 -13.11 -19.50 31.61
CA ALA A 16 -12.36 -20.49 30.81
C ALA A 16 -10.89 -20.09 30.64
N ALA A 17 -10.60 -18.80 30.44
CA ALA A 17 -9.23 -18.27 30.34
C ALA A 17 -8.45 -18.41 31.65
N ALA A 18 -9.13 -18.32 32.81
CA ALA A 18 -8.50 -18.52 34.12
C ALA A 18 -7.98 -19.96 34.35
N GLN A 19 -8.45 -20.93 33.57
CA GLN A 19 -8.09 -22.34 33.75
C GLN A 19 -6.99 -22.79 32.77
N SER A 20 -7.14 -22.56 31.46
CA SER A 20 -6.07 -22.76 30.45
C SER A 20 -6.47 -22.30 29.04
N ASN A 21 -5.48 -22.00 28.18
CA ASN A 21 -5.72 -21.72 26.75
C ASN A 21 -6.41 -22.90 26.02
N LYS A 22 -6.21 -24.14 26.45
CA LYS A 22 -6.86 -25.33 25.86
C LYS A 22 -8.37 -25.33 26.13
N GLN A 23 -8.76 -25.05 27.37
CA GLN A 23 -10.18 -24.97 27.74
C GLN A 23 -10.85 -23.75 27.10
N LEU A 24 -10.14 -22.63 27.01
CA LEU A 24 -10.63 -21.45 26.30
C LEU A 24 -10.88 -21.73 24.82
N ASP A 25 -9.92 -22.36 24.12
CA ASP A 25 -10.08 -22.74 22.71
C ASP A 25 -11.28 -23.67 22.49
N LEU A 26 -11.45 -24.67 23.36
CA LEU A 26 -12.58 -25.59 23.29
C LEU A 26 -13.91 -24.87 23.54
N ALA A 27 -13.98 -24.03 24.57
CA ALA A 27 -15.18 -23.26 24.89
C ALA A 27 -15.58 -22.32 23.75
N ILE A 28 -14.61 -21.67 23.08
CA ILE A 28 -14.90 -20.80 21.93
C ILE A 28 -15.47 -21.65 20.78
N LYS A 29 -14.85 -22.79 20.46
CA LYS A 29 -15.31 -23.68 19.38
C LYS A 29 -16.71 -24.21 19.64
N ASP A 30 -16.98 -24.65 20.87
CA ASP A 30 -18.30 -25.12 21.29
C ASP A 30 -19.35 -24.00 21.18
N HIS A 31 -18.98 -22.78 21.60
CA HIS A 31 -19.84 -21.60 21.46
C HIS A 31 -20.14 -21.26 20.00
N VAL A 32 -19.14 -21.28 19.11
CA VAL A 32 -19.34 -21.07 17.66
C VAL A 32 -20.32 -22.10 17.09
N VAL A 33 -20.20 -23.38 17.46
CA VAL A 33 -21.13 -24.44 17.02
C VAL A 33 -22.54 -24.18 17.57
N ALA A 34 -22.66 -23.83 18.85
CA ALA A 34 -23.93 -23.57 19.50
C ALA A 34 -24.66 -22.37 18.87
N VAL A 35 -23.97 -21.25 18.65
CA VAL A 35 -24.51 -20.05 18.00
C VAL A 35 -24.95 -20.35 16.56
N ASN A 36 -24.12 -21.03 15.77
CA ASN A 36 -24.47 -21.39 14.40
C ASN A 36 -25.70 -22.32 14.34
N ARG A 37 -25.78 -23.30 15.24
CA ARG A 37 -26.95 -24.18 15.36
C ARG A 37 -28.19 -23.39 15.76
N LEU A 38 -28.08 -22.45 16.68
CA LEU A 38 -29.19 -21.60 17.13
C LEU A 38 -29.74 -20.74 15.99
N VAL A 39 -28.86 -20.00 15.30
CA VAL A 39 -29.22 -19.14 14.17
C VAL A 39 -29.85 -19.93 13.02
N THR A 40 -29.40 -21.16 12.80
CA THR A 40 -29.97 -22.04 11.76
C THR A 40 -31.33 -22.63 12.16
N SER A 41 -31.43 -23.17 13.38
CA SER A 41 -32.63 -23.88 13.84
C SER A 41 -33.78 -22.95 14.25
N GLN A 42 -33.47 -21.77 14.77
CA GLN A 42 -34.45 -20.81 15.28
C GLN A 42 -34.42 -19.49 14.50
N ARG A 43 -34.08 -19.55 13.20
CA ARG A 43 -33.84 -18.38 12.33
C ARG A 43 -34.91 -17.28 12.46
N GLN A 44 -36.19 -17.65 12.38
CA GLN A 44 -37.31 -16.70 12.46
C GLN A 44 -37.46 -16.07 13.84
N LEU A 45 -37.25 -16.84 14.91
CA LEU A 45 -37.34 -16.34 16.27
C LEU A 45 -36.20 -15.38 16.59
N VAL A 46 -34.99 -15.73 16.16
CA VAL A 46 -33.80 -14.88 16.29
C VAL A 46 -33.98 -13.59 15.49
N SER A 47 -34.45 -13.67 14.25
CA SER A 47 -34.66 -12.47 13.43
C SER A 47 -35.75 -11.56 13.99
N ALA A 48 -36.86 -12.12 14.49
CA ALA A 48 -37.95 -11.35 15.09
C ALA A 48 -37.54 -10.61 16.37
N ASN A 49 -36.54 -11.11 17.09
CA ASN A 49 -36.05 -10.51 18.34
C ASN A 49 -34.66 -9.87 18.21
N ALA A 50 -34.17 -9.66 16.99
CA ALA A 50 -32.79 -9.24 16.71
C ALA A 50 -32.39 -7.98 17.48
N ARG A 51 -33.25 -6.95 17.53
CA ARG A 51 -32.98 -5.70 18.26
C ARG A 51 -32.72 -5.93 19.75
N GLN A 52 -33.65 -6.63 20.42
CA GLN A 52 -33.52 -6.93 21.85
C GLN A 52 -32.29 -7.78 22.15
N ILE A 53 -31.91 -8.64 21.19
CA ILE A 53 -30.72 -9.48 21.31
C ILE A 53 -29.45 -8.63 21.22
N VAL A 54 -29.33 -7.81 20.18
CA VAL A 54 -28.13 -7.01 19.96
C VAL A 54 -27.93 -5.95 21.05
N GLU A 55 -29.01 -5.33 21.54
CA GLU A 55 -28.95 -4.31 22.62
C GLU A 55 -28.33 -4.83 23.93
N ARG A 56 -28.37 -6.15 24.22
CA ARG A 56 -27.76 -6.71 25.44
C ARG A 56 -26.42 -7.39 25.22
N LEU A 57 -25.97 -7.57 23.98
CA LEU A 57 -24.67 -8.14 23.69
C LEU A 57 -23.61 -7.03 23.64
N ASP A 58 -22.41 -7.31 24.15
CA ASP A 58 -21.28 -6.39 24.01
C ASP A 58 -20.31 -6.91 22.94
N PRO A 59 -20.04 -6.15 21.86
CA PRO A 59 -19.07 -6.56 20.84
C PRO A 59 -17.70 -6.96 21.39
N ALA A 60 -17.25 -6.41 22.52
CA ALA A 60 -15.94 -6.71 23.09
C ALA A 60 -15.88 -8.07 23.81
N THR A 61 -17.02 -8.62 24.24
CA THR A 61 -17.13 -9.89 24.98
C THR A 61 -17.92 -10.96 24.26
N ASP A 62 -18.85 -10.59 23.39
CA ASP A 62 -19.81 -11.47 22.73
C ASP A 62 -19.72 -11.42 21.21
N SER A 63 -18.53 -11.14 20.65
CA SER A 63 -18.34 -10.87 19.22
C SER A 63 -18.91 -11.95 18.32
N ILE A 64 -18.77 -13.23 18.69
CA ILE A 64 -19.29 -14.38 17.92
C ILE A 64 -20.81 -14.30 17.80
N SER A 65 -21.49 -14.18 18.93
CA SER A 65 -22.95 -14.08 19.00
C SER A 65 -23.42 -12.82 18.26
N PHE A 66 -22.82 -11.68 18.59
CA PHE A 66 -23.17 -10.38 18.01
C PHE A 66 -23.09 -10.40 16.47
N LEU A 67 -21.96 -10.86 15.93
CA LEU A 67 -21.72 -10.95 14.49
C LEU A 67 -22.68 -11.92 13.79
N ALA A 68 -23.04 -13.03 14.45
CA ALA A 68 -24.01 -13.98 13.91
C ALA A 68 -25.40 -13.34 13.73
N ILE A 69 -25.85 -12.58 14.73
CA ILE A 69 -27.14 -11.88 14.67
C ILE A 69 -27.11 -10.75 13.66
N LEU A 70 -26.02 -9.97 13.59
CA LEU A 70 -25.85 -8.92 12.59
C LEU A 70 -25.93 -9.47 11.16
N ASN A 71 -25.14 -10.52 10.85
CA ASN A 71 -25.15 -11.10 9.51
C ASN A 71 -26.51 -11.66 9.13
N LEU A 72 -27.20 -12.34 10.05
CA LEU A 72 -28.57 -12.80 9.82
C LEU A 72 -29.51 -11.63 9.51
N SER A 73 -29.39 -10.53 10.24
CA SER A 73 -30.24 -9.35 10.07
C SER A 73 -30.00 -8.66 8.73
N LEU A 74 -28.73 -8.58 8.29
CA LEU A 74 -28.35 -8.02 6.99
C LEU A 74 -28.80 -8.89 5.81
N GLU A 75 -28.80 -10.23 5.97
CA GLU A 75 -29.30 -11.16 4.94
C GLU A 75 -30.82 -11.03 4.69
N LEU A 76 -31.61 -10.65 5.71
CA LEU A 76 -33.08 -10.67 5.67
C LEU A 76 -33.74 -9.32 5.28
N SER A 77 -32.97 -8.40 4.69
CA SER A 77 -33.27 -6.97 4.49
C SER A 77 -34.50 -6.58 3.65
N THR A 78 -35.53 -7.43 3.49
CA THR A 78 -36.70 -7.10 2.65
C THR A 78 -38.06 -7.07 3.35
N THR A 79 -38.34 -7.77 4.47
CA THR A 79 -39.68 -7.64 5.14
C THR A 79 -39.79 -8.14 6.60
N THR A 80 -38.80 -8.82 7.19
CA THR A 80 -38.98 -9.57 8.47
C THR A 80 -37.88 -9.39 9.51
N SER A 81 -36.99 -8.39 9.36
CA SER A 81 -35.99 -8.09 10.39
C SER A 81 -36.64 -7.41 11.59
N GLY A 82 -36.53 -8.01 12.78
CA GLY A 82 -36.98 -7.43 14.05
C GLY A 82 -36.13 -6.26 14.55
N ILE A 83 -35.31 -5.67 13.67
CA ILE A 83 -34.48 -4.49 13.89
C ILE A 83 -34.69 -3.52 12.73
N ASP A 84 -34.90 -2.25 13.05
CA ASP A 84 -35.03 -1.19 12.06
C ASP A 84 -33.67 -0.86 11.42
N LYS A 85 -33.71 -0.27 10.23
CA LYS A 85 -32.51 -0.01 9.43
C LYS A 85 -31.50 0.87 10.17
N THR A 86 -31.95 1.93 10.84
CA THR A 86 -31.05 2.87 11.54
C THR A 86 -30.32 2.16 12.67
N SER A 87 -31.05 1.45 13.53
CA SER A 87 -30.45 0.68 14.62
C SER A 87 -29.48 -0.41 14.10
N LEU A 88 -29.81 -1.07 12.99
CA LEU A 88 -28.91 -2.07 12.38
C LEU A 88 -27.59 -1.45 11.89
N LEU A 89 -27.63 -0.24 11.33
CA LEU A 89 -26.45 0.50 10.91
C LEU A 89 -25.59 0.92 12.12
N ASP A 90 -26.21 1.45 13.18
CA ASP A 90 -25.53 1.85 14.40
C ASP A 90 -24.83 0.65 15.07
N GLU A 91 -25.53 -0.48 15.20
CA GLU A 91 -24.97 -1.69 15.79
C GLU A 91 -23.90 -2.34 14.91
N THR A 92 -23.98 -2.19 13.59
CA THR A 92 -22.91 -2.61 12.67
C THR A 92 -21.64 -1.80 12.90
N LEU A 93 -21.74 -0.47 13.04
CA LEU A 93 -20.58 0.37 13.37
C LEU A 93 -20.04 0.07 14.77
N ARG A 94 -20.94 -0.06 15.75
CA ARG A 94 -20.58 -0.42 17.13
C ARG A 94 -19.75 -1.71 17.16
N PHE A 95 -20.15 -2.72 16.37
CA PHE A 95 -19.41 -3.97 16.24
C PHE A 95 -18.04 -3.75 15.60
N LEU A 96 -17.96 -3.12 14.43
CA LEU A 96 -16.70 -2.94 13.68
C LEU A 96 -15.66 -2.15 14.47
N LEU A 97 -16.09 -1.22 15.33
CA LEU A 97 -15.21 -0.43 16.18
C LEU A 97 -14.74 -1.17 17.43
N ASN A 98 -15.50 -2.16 17.94
CA ASN A 98 -15.29 -2.70 19.28
C ASN A 98 -15.11 -4.22 19.37
N PHE A 99 -15.23 -4.98 18.28
CA PHE A 99 -15.17 -6.45 18.34
C PHE A 99 -13.89 -6.98 19.00
N ASN A 100 -13.97 -8.16 19.60
CA ASN A 100 -12.83 -8.86 20.17
C ASN A 100 -12.02 -9.53 19.05
N PRO A 101 -10.76 -9.10 18.80
CA PRO A 101 -9.96 -9.65 17.71
C PRO A 101 -9.65 -11.14 17.90
N VAL A 102 -9.60 -11.64 19.13
CA VAL A 102 -9.33 -13.05 19.41
C VAL A 102 -10.54 -13.92 19.03
N GLN A 103 -11.76 -13.51 19.41
CA GLN A 103 -12.96 -14.26 19.07
C GLN A 103 -13.19 -14.32 17.56
N VAL A 104 -12.94 -13.21 16.87
CA VAL A 104 -13.17 -13.13 15.42
C VAL A 104 -12.21 -14.03 14.61
N ARG A 105 -11.07 -14.45 15.16
CA ARG A 105 -10.20 -15.49 14.55
C ARG A 105 -10.93 -16.81 14.31
N TYR A 106 -11.97 -17.11 15.10
CA TYR A 106 -12.76 -18.34 14.97
C TYR A 106 -13.96 -18.21 14.01
N VAL A 107 -14.33 -16.98 13.64
CA VAL A 107 -15.47 -16.66 12.78
C VAL A 107 -15.07 -15.70 11.66
N GLY A 108 -13.85 -15.84 11.15
CA GLY A 108 -13.26 -14.89 10.19
C GLY A 108 -14.08 -14.76 8.91
N SER A 109 -14.67 -15.85 8.43
CA SER A 109 -15.55 -15.84 7.24
C SER A 109 -16.82 -15.00 7.45
N MET A 110 -17.35 -14.96 8.67
CA MET A 110 -18.50 -14.13 9.03
C MET A 110 -18.11 -12.65 9.09
N LEU A 111 -16.92 -12.33 9.60
CA LEU A 111 -16.43 -10.95 9.63
C LEU A 111 -16.17 -10.47 8.21
N ARG A 112 -15.47 -11.28 7.40
CA ARG A 112 -15.12 -10.91 6.04
C ARG A 112 -16.38 -10.63 5.20
N ARG A 113 -17.43 -11.45 5.35
CA ARG A 113 -18.74 -11.20 4.72
C ARG A 113 -19.35 -9.86 5.13
N LEU A 114 -19.27 -9.51 6.42
CA LEU A 114 -19.73 -8.21 6.90
C LEU A 114 -18.95 -7.07 6.23
N LEU A 115 -17.62 -7.16 6.18
CA LEU A 115 -16.76 -6.15 5.55
C LEU A 115 -17.01 -6.02 4.05
N GLU A 116 -17.21 -7.15 3.35
CA GLU A 116 -17.63 -7.16 1.93
C GLU A 116 -18.99 -6.47 1.75
N HIS A 117 -19.94 -6.69 2.67
CA HIS A 117 -21.24 -6.03 2.63
C HIS A 117 -21.13 -4.52 2.85
N VAL A 118 -20.30 -4.08 3.79
CA VAL A 118 -19.98 -2.65 4.04
C VAL A 118 -19.33 -2.02 2.80
N ALA A 119 -18.42 -2.73 2.15
CA ALA A 119 -17.71 -2.26 0.96
C ALA A 119 -18.63 -2.07 -0.26
N THR A 120 -19.80 -2.70 -0.30
CA THR A 120 -20.78 -2.48 -1.37
C THR A 120 -21.34 -1.05 -1.40
N GLY A 121 -21.14 -0.26 -0.33
CA GLY A 121 -21.64 1.11 -0.21
C GLY A 121 -23.16 1.20 -0.01
N ARG A 122 -23.85 0.08 0.24
CA ARG A 122 -25.32 0.05 0.45
C ARG A 122 -25.72 0.38 1.88
N LEU A 123 -24.83 0.15 2.84
CA LEU A 123 -25.09 0.35 4.26
C LEU A 123 -24.78 1.78 4.70
N PHE A 124 -23.60 2.29 4.32
CA PHE A 124 -23.09 3.56 4.79
C PHE A 124 -22.65 4.45 3.63
N THR A 125 -22.48 5.74 3.92
CA THR A 125 -21.78 6.66 3.02
C THR A 125 -20.36 6.16 2.77
N PRO A 126 -19.75 6.44 1.61
CA PRO A 126 -18.43 5.90 1.30
C PRO A 126 -17.35 6.25 2.33
N LEU A 127 -17.33 7.48 2.85
CA LEU A 127 -16.41 7.90 3.93
C LEU A 127 -16.46 6.93 5.12
N VAL A 128 -17.66 6.65 5.62
CA VAL A 128 -17.90 5.75 6.76
C VAL A 128 -17.54 4.30 6.42
N SER A 129 -17.86 3.83 5.21
CA SER A 129 -17.50 2.48 4.78
C SER A 129 -15.99 2.27 4.75
N VAL A 130 -15.23 3.19 4.15
CA VAL A 130 -13.78 3.09 4.04
C VAL A 130 -13.13 3.18 5.43
N GLU A 131 -13.56 4.13 6.27
CA GLU A 131 -13.07 4.27 7.65
C GLU A 131 -13.36 3.02 8.49
N ALA A 132 -14.57 2.45 8.40
CA ALA A 132 -14.95 1.27 9.16
C ALA A 132 -14.16 0.03 8.73
N ILE A 133 -13.94 -0.18 7.42
CA ILE A 133 -13.14 -1.30 6.91
C ILE A 133 -11.67 -1.15 7.31
N ALA A 134 -11.09 0.06 7.18
CA ALA A 134 -9.72 0.34 7.57
C ALA A 134 -9.50 0.08 9.07
N THR A 135 -10.43 0.56 9.91
CA THR A 135 -10.41 0.34 11.36
C THR A 135 -10.50 -1.14 11.71
N ALA A 136 -11.39 -1.88 11.05
CA ALA A 136 -11.54 -3.32 11.30
C ALA A 136 -10.28 -4.11 10.88
N LEU A 137 -9.65 -3.76 9.75
CA LEU A 137 -8.39 -4.36 9.32
C LEU A 137 -7.27 -4.17 10.35
N LEU A 138 -7.05 -2.93 10.80
CA LEU A 138 -6.04 -2.62 11.82
C LEU A 138 -6.37 -3.20 13.20
N ARG A 139 -7.64 -3.49 13.47
CA ARG A 139 -8.04 -4.20 14.69
C ARG A 139 -7.73 -5.70 14.64
N ILE A 140 -7.77 -6.32 13.44
CA ILE A 140 -7.35 -7.71 13.23
C ILE A 140 -5.83 -7.83 13.21
N ASP A 141 -5.17 -6.92 12.51
CA ASP A 141 -3.71 -6.82 12.40
C ASP A 141 -3.25 -5.38 12.72
N PRO A 142 -2.89 -5.10 13.98
CA PRO A 142 -2.38 -3.80 14.38
C PRO A 142 -1.06 -3.40 13.73
N THR A 143 -0.29 -4.34 13.16
CA THR A 143 0.97 -4.00 12.50
C THR A 143 0.77 -3.59 11.03
N GLY A 144 -0.39 -3.93 10.44
CA GLY A 144 -0.70 -3.70 9.02
C GLY A 144 0.19 -4.47 8.05
N SER A 145 0.94 -5.47 8.54
CA SER A 145 1.98 -6.15 7.78
C SER A 145 1.48 -7.38 6.98
N MET A 146 0.27 -7.85 7.30
CA MET A 146 -0.31 -9.07 6.78
C MET A 146 -1.35 -8.79 5.69
N PHE A 147 -1.04 -9.16 4.45
CA PHE A 147 -1.98 -8.97 3.34
C PHE A 147 -3.20 -9.88 3.43
N THR A 148 -4.38 -9.36 3.07
CA THR A 148 -5.65 -10.10 2.99
C THR A 148 -6.47 -9.69 1.78
N SER A 149 -7.45 -10.51 1.39
CA SER A 149 -8.37 -10.15 0.29
C SER A 149 -9.17 -8.87 0.58
N THR A 150 -9.40 -8.55 1.85
CA THR A 150 -10.09 -7.33 2.28
C THR A 150 -9.27 -6.06 2.02
N HIS A 151 -7.94 -6.12 1.92
CA HIS A 151 -7.13 -4.97 1.51
C HIS A 151 -7.50 -4.50 0.09
N LEU A 152 -7.67 -5.46 -0.84
CA LEU A 152 -8.12 -5.15 -2.19
C LEU A 152 -9.53 -4.56 -2.18
N THR A 153 -10.42 -5.10 -1.36
CA THR A 153 -11.79 -4.58 -1.18
C THR A 153 -11.78 -3.14 -0.67
N LEU A 154 -10.96 -2.84 0.35
CA LEU A 154 -10.80 -1.50 0.92
C LEU A 154 -10.32 -0.51 -0.15
N VAL A 155 -9.22 -0.81 -0.84
CA VAL A 155 -8.61 0.14 -1.78
C VAL A 155 -9.52 0.41 -2.98
N LYS A 156 -10.25 -0.62 -3.47
CA LYS A 156 -11.28 -0.44 -4.51
C LYS A 156 -12.42 0.46 -4.04
N CYS A 157 -12.91 0.24 -2.82
CA CYS A 157 -13.96 1.07 -2.25
C CYS A 157 -13.51 2.54 -2.13
N ALA A 158 -12.30 2.77 -1.62
CA ALA A 158 -11.70 4.10 -1.50
C ALA A 158 -11.52 4.80 -2.85
N TYR A 159 -10.94 4.10 -3.83
CA TYR A 159 -10.71 4.65 -5.17
C TYR A 159 -12.02 5.01 -5.88
N HIS A 160 -12.97 4.09 -5.97
CA HIS A 160 -14.23 4.33 -6.69
C HIS A 160 -15.09 5.40 -6.04
N SER A 161 -14.96 5.60 -4.73
CA SER A 161 -15.70 6.64 -4.02
C SER A 161 -14.96 7.97 -3.90
N SER A 162 -13.71 8.05 -4.35
CA SER A 162 -12.83 9.22 -4.18
C SER A 162 -12.62 9.63 -2.72
N TRP A 163 -12.74 8.68 -1.78
CA TRP A 163 -12.47 8.88 -0.34
C TRP A 163 -11.27 8.04 0.08
N ILE A 164 -10.07 8.61 -0.06
CA ILE A 164 -8.81 7.87 0.04
C ILE A 164 -8.18 8.02 1.43
N GLU A 165 -8.38 9.17 2.07
CA GLU A 165 -7.76 9.54 3.35
C GLU A 165 -7.91 8.47 4.44
N PRO A 166 -9.11 7.88 4.66
CA PRO A 166 -9.26 6.82 5.65
C PRO A 166 -8.47 5.55 5.30
N ALA A 167 -8.37 5.22 4.01
CA ALA A 167 -7.66 4.03 3.54
C ALA A 167 -6.14 4.17 3.70
N LEU A 168 -5.60 5.40 3.69
CA LEU A 168 -4.15 5.63 3.90
C LEU A 168 -3.66 5.06 5.23
N LYS A 169 -4.52 5.00 6.26
CA LYS A 169 -4.20 4.33 7.54
C LYS A 169 -3.79 2.88 7.39
N VAL A 170 -4.20 2.21 6.30
CA VAL A 170 -3.82 0.84 5.96
C VAL A 170 -2.78 0.84 4.83
N LEU A 171 -2.97 1.65 3.78
CA LEU A 171 -2.10 1.65 2.59
C LEU A 171 -0.66 2.13 2.87
N ASP A 172 -0.47 2.91 3.94
CA ASP A 172 0.85 3.41 4.35
C ASP A 172 1.63 2.40 5.22
N HIS A 173 1.03 1.25 5.55
CA HIS A 173 1.76 0.15 6.20
C HIS A 173 2.48 -0.73 5.17
N ASP A 174 3.69 -1.16 5.53
CA ASP A 174 4.47 -2.09 4.72
C ASP A 174 3.95 -3.51 4.85
N ILE A 175 3.39 -4.03 3.76
CA ILE A 175 3.01 -5.44 3.64
C ILE A 175 4.28 -6.29 3.50
N THR A 176 4.58 -7.07 4.53
CA THR A 176 5.75 -7.97 4.55
C THR A 176 5.36 -9.45 4.50
N PHE A 177 4.09 -9.77 4.76
CA PHE A 177 3.59 -11.14 4.85
C PHE A 177 2.37 -11.39 3.98
N TYR A 178 2.33 -12.57 3.37
CA TYR A 178 1.19 -13.08 2.61
C TYR A 178 0.66 -14.37 3.23
N PRO A 179 -0.63 -14.68 3.10
CA PRO A 179 -1.21 -15.88 3.70
C PRO A 179 -0.60 -17.15 3.10
N GLY A 180 -0.18 -18.08 3.94
CA GLY A 180 0.31 -19.39 3.50
C GLY A 180 1.78 -19.41 3.04
N MET A 181 2.58 -18.40 3.40
CA MET A 181 4.04 -18.48 3.21
C MET A 181 4.64 -19.60 4.08
N ALA A 182 5.75 -20.18 3.61
CA ALA A 182 6.50 -21.17 4.37
C ALA A 182 6.96 -20.61 5.74
N GLY A 183 6.98 -21.48 6.76
CA GLY A 183 7.45 -21.12 8.10
C GLY A 183 6.50 -20.24 8.92
N GLN A 184 5.24 -20.05 8.50
CA GLN A 184 4.24 -19.27 9.25
C GLN A 184 3.42 -20.10 10.27
N LYS A 185 3.67 -21.41 10.38
CA LYS A 185 2.89 -22.28 11.28
C LYS A 185 3.35 -22.09 12.73
N ASP A 186 2.42 -21.65 13.57
CA ASP A 186 2.57 -21.63 15.02
C ASP A 186 1.79 -22.80 15.63
N SER A 187 2.33 -23.42 16.67
CA SER A 187 1.68 -24.54 17.38
C SER A 187 0.72 -24.09 18.48
N ARG A 188 0.76 -22.80 18.84
CA ARG A 188 -0.16 -22.19 19.81
C ARG A 188 -1.58 -22.11 19.26
N LEU A 189 -2.55 -22.07 20.17
CA LEU A 189 -3.99 -22.05 19.85
C LEU A 189 -4.46 -20.65 19.46
N LEU A 190 -5.49 -20.54 18.60
CA LEU A 190 -6.00 -19.26 18.08
C LEU A 190 -6.43 -18.27 19.18
N CYS A 191 -6.83 -18.77 20.34
CA CYS A 191 -7.22 -17.97 21.50
C CYS A 191 -6.06 -17.25 22.19
N ASP A 192 -4.81 -17.61 21.88
CA ASP A 192 -3.63 -16.98 22.45
C ASP A 192 -3.47 -15.57 21.89
N ASN A 193 -3.53 -14.57 22.77
CA ASN A 193 -3.47 -13.16 22.39
C ASN A 193 -2.08 -12.72 21.91
N THR A 194 -1.03 -13.49 22.19
CA THR A 194 0.36 -13.20 21.78
C THR A 194 0.71 -13.75 20.39
N LEU A 195 -0.23 -14.42 19.72
CA LEU A 195 -0.05 -14.87 18.34
C LEU A 195 0.15 -13.68 17.39
N ALA A 196 1.12 -13.82 16.49
CA ALA A 196 1.30 -12.90 15.39
C ALA A 196 0.21 -13.10 14.33
N PRO A 197 -0.16 -12.04 13.56
CA PRO A 197 -1.10 -12.13 12.44
C PRO A 197 -0.78 -13.25 11.45
N THR A 198 0.50 -13.50 11.19
CA THR A 198 0.99 -14.57 10.31
C THR A 198 0.53 -15.98 10.73
N SER A 199 0.20 -16.18 12.01
CA SER A 199 -0.23 -17.46 12.55
C SER A 199 -1.73 -17.72 12.45
N TYR A 200 -2.56 -16.66 12.41
CA TYR A 200 -4.02 -16.81 12.41
C TYR A 200 -4.73 -16.22 11.19
N VAL A 201 -4.11 -15.33 10.42
CA VAL A 201 -4.69 -14.81 9.18
C VAL A 201 -4.44 -15.82 8.06
N SER A 202 -5.46 -16.63 7.78
CA SER A 202 -5.39 -17.69 6.76
C SER A 202 -6.74 -17.94 6.10
N THR A 203 -6.73 -18.74 5.04
CA THR A 203 -7.97 -19.23 4.42
C THR A 203 -8.73 -20.19 5.33
N GLU A 204 -8.05 -20.86 6.27
CA GLU A 204 -8.66 -21.81 7.20
C GLU A 204 -9.48 -21.10 8.28
N THR A 205 -8.99 -19.97 8.80
CA THR A 205 -9.75 -19.12 9.73
C THR A 205 -10.81 -18.27 9.03
N GLY A 206 -10.75 -18.19 7.70
CA GLY A 206 -11.67 -17.40 6.88
C GLY A 206 -11.43 -15.89 6.96
N LEU A 207 -10.36 -15.44 7.62
CA LEU A 207 -10.00 -14.01 7.68
C LEU A 207 -9.54 -13.44 6.34
N THR A 208 -9.21 -14.31 5.38
CA THR A 208 -8.88 -13.94 4.01
C THR A 208 -9.37 -15.01 3.04
N ASP A 209 -9.67 -14.60 1.81
CA ASP A 209 -9.77 -15.54 0.69
C ASP A 209 -8.40 -15.94 0.17
N GLN A 210 -8.39 -16.93 -0.72
CA GLN A 210 -7.20 -17.36 -1.43
C GLN A 210 -6.59 -16.18 -2.21
N ILE A 211 -5.38 -15.78 -1.81
CA ILE A 211 -4.63 -14.74 -2.50
C ILE A 211 -3.99 -15.31 -3.76
N ARG A 212 -4.25 -14.66 -4.90
CA ARG A 212 -3.64 -14.98 -6.19
C ARG A 212 -2.73 -13.82 -6.62
N SER A 213 -1.81 -14.09 -7.54
CA SER A 213 -0.93 -13.04 -8.11
C SER A 213 -1.74 -11.85 -8.64
N VAL A 214 -2.86 -12.11 -9.33
CA VAL A 214 -3.77 -11.05 -9.81
C VAL A 214 -4.32 -10.17 -8.69
N THR A 215 -4.61 -10.73 -7.52
CA THR A 215 -5.12 -9.98 -6.34
C THR A 215 -4.07 -9.00 -5.83
N VAL A 216 -2.80 -9.41 -5.80
CA VAL A 216 -1.67 -8.57 -5.36
C VAL A 216 -1.41 -7.47 -6.38
N LEU A 217 -1.31 -7.84 -7.66
CA LEU A 217 -1.11 -6.88 -8.76
C LEU A 217 -2.21 -5.83 -8.81
N GLU A 218 -3.48 -6.24 -8.67
CA GLU A 218 -4.61 -5.33 -8.68
C GLU A 218 -4.62 -4.43 -7.45
N TYR A 219 -4.28 -4.94 -6.27
CA TYR A 219 -4.16 -4.12 -5.06
C TYR A 219 -3.10 -3.03 -5.22
N ASP A 220 -1.91 -3.38 -5.70
CA ASP A 220 -0.82 -2.43 -5.89
C ASP A 220 -1.14 -1.40 -6.99
N LEU A 221 -1.77 -1.83 -8.09
CA LEU A 221 -2.22 -0.91 -9.14
C LEU A 221 -3.28 0.07 -8.61
N VAL A 222 -4.34 -0.40 -7.94
CA VAL A 222 -5.39 0.49 -7.43
C VAL A 222 -4.84 1.41 -6.33
N SER A 223 -3.90 0.93 -5.51
CA SER A 223 -3.17 1.78 -4.55
C SER A 223 -2.40 2.89 -5.28
N ALA A 224 -1.71 2.56 -6.38
CA ALA A 224 -1.06 3.57 -7.21
C ALA A 224 -2.04 4.59 -7.77
N LEU A 225 -3.22 4.17 -8.25
CA LEU A 225 -4.25 5.09 -8.75
C LEU A 225 -4.76 6.03 -7.66
N CYS A 226 -4.93 5.54 -6.42
CA CYS A 226 -5.21 6.39 -5.27
C CYS A 226 -4.12 7.45 -5.08
N TYR A 227 -2.85 7.06 -5.08
CA TYR A 227 -1.73 8.01 -4.93
C TYR A 227 -1.63 9.00 -6.10
N ILE A 228 -1.85 8.55 -7.34
CA ILE A 228 -1.91 9.40 -8.54
C ILE A 228 -3.00 10.47 -8.41
N SER A 229 -4.20 10.09 -7.97
CA SER A 229 -5.31 11.05 -7.80
C SER A 229 -5.02 12.13 -6.76
N ARG A 230 -4.13 11.83 -5.81
CA ARG A 230 -3.64 12.74 -4.78
C ARG A 230 -2.38 13.51 -5.19
N ARG A 231 -1.85 13.24 -6.39
CA ARG A 231 -0.55 13.73 -6.87
C ARG A 231 0.62 13.38 -5.93
N ASP A 232 0.50 12.30 -5.16
CA ASP A 232 1.61 11.73 -4.39
C ASP A 232 2.45 10.84 -5.31
N TRP A 233 3.26 11.49 -6.15
CA TRP A 233 4.04 10.83 -7.19
C TRP A 233 5.05 9.83 -6.62
N THR A 234 5.55 10.08 -5.42
CA THR A 234 6.51 9.20 -4.75
C THR A 234 5.87 7.88 -4.33
N LYS A 235 4.72 7.91 -3.66
CA LYS A 235 4.02 6.67 -3.30
C LYS A 235 3.43 5.97 -4.53
N ALA A 236 2.94 6.74 -5.51
CA ALA A 236 2.45 6.20 -6.78
C ALA A 236 3.53 5.42 -7.53
N GLN A 237 4.72 6.00 -7.72
CA GLN A 237 5.83 5.34 -8.43
C GLN A 237 6.21 4.04 -7.72
N ARG A 238 6.34 4.04 -6.39
CA ARG A 238 6.67 2.83 -5.61
C ARG A 238 5.60 1.74 -5.74
N ALA A 239 4.33 2.11 -5.70
CA ALA A 239 3.24 1.15 -5.88
C ALA A 239 3.24 0.53 -7.28
N LEU A 240 3.43 1.35 -8.33
CA LEU A 240 3.57 0.87 -9.70
C LEU A 240 4.83 0.01 -9.88
N GLU A 241 5.94 0.36 -9.22
CA GLU A 241 7.18 -0.40 -9.24
C GLU A 241 6.95 -1.84 -8.73
N ARG A 242 6.18 -2.01 -7.64
CA ARG A 242 5.82 -3.35 -7.14
C ARG A 242 5.02 -4.17 -8.16
N VAL A 243 4.19 -3.53 -8.98
CA VAL A 243 3.43 -4.20 -10.05
C VAL A 243 4.37 -4.63 -11.17
N ILE A 244 5.22 -3.74 -11.67
CA ILE A 244 6.10 -4.03 -12.82
C ILE A 244 7.25 -4.98 -12.48
N THR A 245 7.63 -5.06 -11.20
CA THR A 245 8.67 -5.98 -10.73
C THR A 245 8.13 -7.33 -10.29
N HIS A 246 6.80 -7.52 -10.32
CA HIS A 246 6.19 -8.77 -9.93
C HIS A 246 6.70 -9.94 -10.80
N PRO A 247 7.04 -11.10 -10.21
CA PRO A 247 7.51 -12.25 -10.99
C PRO A 247 6.45 -12.72 -11.99
N SER A 248 6.77 -12.68 -13.28
CA SER A 248 5.94 -13.30 -14.32
C SER A 248 6.46 -14.69 -14.69
N LYS A 249 5.53 -15.61 -14.90
CA LYS A 249 5.81 -16.91 -15.52
C LYS A 249 5.62 -16.74 -17.03
N ASP A 250 6.51 -17.33 -17.82
CA ASP A 250 6.60 -17.20 -19.29
C ASP A 250 7.03 -15.82 -19.80
N LYS A 251 7.31 -15.72 -21.11
CA LYS A 251 7.93 -14.56 -21.79
C LYS A 251 7.07 -13.28 -21.81
N GLY A 252 6.02 -13.19 -21.01
CA GLY A 252 5.02 -12.13 -21.08
C GLY A 252 4.85 -11.36 -19.78
N VAL A 253 4.07 -10.30 -19.88
CA VAL A 253 3.56 -9.50 -18.76
C VAL A 253 2.03 -9.55 -18.81
N SER A 254 1.38 -9.46 -17.65
CA SER A 254 -0.09 -9.36 -17.61
C SER A 254 -0.53 -7.97 -18.09
N LYS A 255 -1.82 -7.82 -18.44
CA LYS A 255 -2.38 -6.50 -18.78
C LYS A 255 -2.25 -5.48 -17.65
N ILE A 256 -2.42 -5.91 -16.40
CA ILE A 256 -2.24 -5.07 -15.20
C ILE A 256 -0.80 -4.55 -15.13
N MET A 257 0.17 -5.41 -15.42
CA MET A 257 1.59 -5.06 -15.44
C MET A 257 1.94 -4.08 -16.56
N ASP A 258 1.41 -4.29 -17.77
CA ASP A 258 1.60 -3.37 -18.90
C ASP A 258 0.99 -1.98 -18.60
N GLU A 259 -0.24 -1.94 -18.10
CA GLU A 259 -0.90 -0.70 -17.69
C GLU A 259 -0.10 0.04 -16.61
N ALA A 260 0.40 -0.69 -15.61
CA ALA A 260 1.22 -0.12 -14.56
C ALA A 260 2.54 0.45 -15.09
N TYR A 261 3.20 -0.23 -16.04
CA TYR A 261 4.44 0.26 -16.64
C TYR A 261 4.26 1.57 -17.39
N LYS A 262 3.19 1.69 -18.20
CA LYS A 262 2.86 2.92 -18.92
C LYS A 262 2.64 4.09 -17.95
N LYS A 263 1.87 3.86 -16.87
CA LYS A 263 1.65 4.86 -15.81
C LYS A 263 2.94 5.17 -15.05
N TRP A 264 3.79 4.17 -14.82
CA TRP A 264 5.05 4.31 -14.10
C TRP A 264 6.03 5.22 -14.85
N LEU A 265 6.10 5.12 -16.18
CA LEU A 265 6.87 6.07 -17.01
C LEU A 265 6.37 7.50 -16.79
N LEU A 266 5.07 7.76 -16.96
CA LEU A 266 4.50 9.11 -16.81
C LEU A 266 4.71 9.67 -15.39
N VAL A 267 4.46 8.85 -14.37
CA VAL A 267 4.65 9.23 -12.96
C VAL A 267 6.13 9.50 -12.66
N SER A 268 7.06 8.78 -13.29
CA SER A 268 8.50 9.05 -13.14
C SER A 268 8.86 10.43 -13.71
N LEU A 269 8.28 10.84 -14.84
CA LEU A 269 8.47 12.20 -15.38
C LEU A 269 7.93 13.27 -14.42
N LEU A 270 6.77 13.01 -13.81
CA LEU A 270 6.17 13.94 -12.84
C LEU A 270 6.97 14.06 -11.55
N LYS A 271 7.54 12.94 -11.08
CA LYS A 271 8.29 12.85 -9.82
C LYS A 271 9.74 13.30 -9.94
N ASP A 272 10.44 12.85 -10.98
CA ASP A 272 11.89 12.91 -11.11
C ASP A 272 12.34 13.77 -12.31
N GLY A 273 11.41 14.23 -13.15
CA GLY A 273 11.71 15.02 -14.36
C GLY A 273 12.31 14.20 -15.51
N ALA A 274 12.44 12.89 -15.34
CA ALA A 274 13.03 11.98 -16.30
C ALA A 274 12.46 10.57 -16.12
N ALA A 275 12.63 9.73 -17.14
CA ALA A 275 12.31 8.31 -17.04
C ALA A 275 13.21 7.63 -16.00
N SER A 276 12.64 6.76 -15.18
CA SER A 276 13.41 5.83 -14.35
C SER A 276 13.63 4.52 -15.11
N ASP A 277 14.69 3.79 -14.76
CA ASP A 277 14.90 2.41 -15.22
C ASP A 277 14.29 1.41 -14.23
N PRO A 278 13.60 0.35 -14.70
CA PRO A 278 13.08 -0.66 -13.80
C PRO A 278 14.22 -1.31 -13.00
N PRO A 279 14.01 -1.63 -11.71
CA PRO A 279 15.04 -2.20 -10.86
C PRO A 279 15.77 -3.40 -11.50
N ALA A 280 17.04 -3.59 -11.13
CA ALA A 280 17.90 -4.61 -11.73
C ALA A 280 17.31 -6.04 -11.63
N TYR A 281 16.58 -6.34 -10.56
CA TYR A 281 15.93 -7.63 -10.32
C TYR A 281 14.65 -7.86 -11.15
N THR A 282 14.18 -6.86 -11.91
CA THR A 282 13.03 -7.02 -12.82
C THR A 282 13.42 -8.00 -13.93
N ALA A 283 12.59 -9.00 -14.18
CA ALA A 283 12.89 -10.06 -15.15
C ALA A 283 13.10 -9.49 -16.57
N LEU A 284 14.17 -9.93 -17.26
CA LEU A 284 14.50 -9.47 -18.61
C LEU A 284 13.36 -9.66 -19.64
N PRO A 285 12.63 -10.80 -19.67
CA PRO A 285 11.49 -10.94 -20.57
C PRO A 285 10.39 -9.90 -20.32
N ALA A 286 10.16 -9.52 -19.06
CA ALA A 286 9.21 -8.48 -18.71
C ALA A 286 9.69 -7.11 -19.22
N LYS A 287 10.97 -6.75 -18.99
CA LYS A 287 11.58 -5.52 -19.55
C LYS A 287 11.40 -5.43 -21.06
N ASN A 288 11.63 -6.52 -21.79
CA ASN A 288 11.45 -6.56 -23.24
C ASN A 288 9.98 -6.37 -23.65
N ALA A 289 9.04 -6.99 -22.94
CA ALA A 289 7.62 -6.82 -23.21
C ALA A 289 7.14 -5.37 -22.95
N TYR A 290 7.57 -4.77 -21.83
CA TYR A 290 7.33 -3.35 -21.54
C TYR A 290 7.90 -2.43 -22.62
N ASN A 291 9.11 -2.74 -23.10
CA ASN A 291 9.73 -1.99 -24.17
C ASN A 291 8.97 -2.11 -25.51
N ALA A 292 8.37 -3.26 -25.81
CA ALA A 292 7.55 -3.38 -27.01
C ALA A 292 6.22 -2.63 -26.86
N LEU A 293 5.48 -2.88 -25.77
CA LEU A 293 4.10 -2.45 -25.56
C LEU A 293 4.00 -0.96 -25.18
N GLY A 294 4.96 -0.43 -24.43
CA GLY A 294 4.96 0.96 -23.95
C GLY A 294 5.66 1.97 -24.88
N THR A 295 5.81 1.67 -26.17
CA THR A 295 6.65 2.47 -27.08
C THR A 295 6.24 3.94 -27.17
N ALA A 296 4.94 4.24 -27.32
CA ALA A 296 4.46 5.61 -27.35
C ALA A 296 4.80 6.39 -26.05
N TYR A 297 4.63 5.76 -24.89
CA TYR A 297 4.94 6.36 -23.59
C TYR A 297 6.44 6.61 -23.42
N ARG A 298 7.28 5.69 -23.90
CA ARG A 298 8.74 5.83 -23.84
C ARG A 298 9.25 6.95 -24.74
N ASN A 299 8.67 7.12 -25.91
CA ASN A 299 9.02 8.24 -26.80
C ASN A 299 8.79 9.58 -26.09
N VAL A 300 7.61 9.76 -25.47
CA VAL A 300 7.31 10.93 -24.62
C VAL A 300 8.35 11.06 -23.50
N ALA A 301 8.61 9.98 -22.76
CA ALA A 301 9.56 9.97 -21.65
C ALA A 301 11.00 10.30 -22.07
N THR A 302 11.38 9.98 -23.31
CA THR A 302 12.70 10.25 -23.88
C THR A 302 12.85 11.70 -24.30
N GLN A 303 11.79 12.33 -24.82
CA GLN A 303 11.81 13.74 -25.23
C GLN A 303 11.65 14.71 -24.06
N PHE A 304 10.95 14.29 -23.00
CA PHE A 304 10.62 15.12 -21.84
C PHE A 304 11.82 15.80 -21.14
N PRO A 305 12.97 15.16 -20.90
CA PRO A 305 14.11 15.86 -20.28
C PRO A 305 14.90 16.73 -21.27
N THR A 306 14.58 16.69 -22.56
CA THR A 306 15.34 17.40 -23.62
C THR A 306 14.75 18.78 -23.92
N ILE A 307 15.50 19.61 -24.63
CA ILE A 307 15.03 20.92 -25.13
C ILE A 307 14.11 20.82 -26.36
N ASN A 308 13.88 19.62 -26.89
CA ASN A 308 13.14 19.39 -28.14
C ASN A 308 11.62 19.39 -27.93
N VAL A 309 11.07 20.52 -27.49
CA VAL A 309 9.63 20.66 -27.23
C VAL A 309 8.77 20.32 -28.44
N GLY A 310 9.21 20.71 -29.65
CA GLY A 310 8.49 20.38 -30.88
C GLY A 310 8.31 18.87 -31.06
N GLN A 311 9.34 18.07 -30.79
CA GLN A 311 9.24 16.61 -30.89
C GLN A 311 8.34 16.05 -29.77
N LEU A 312 8.48 16.53 -28.53
CA LEU A 312 7.61 16.12 -27.43
C LEU A 312 6.14 16.35 -27.78
N LYS A 313 5.81 17.53 -28.32
CA LYS A 313 4.47 17.89 -28.77
C LYS A 313 3.95 16.96 -29.87
N ILE A 314 4.77 16.68 -30.88
CA ILE A 314 4.42 15.76 -31.97
C ILE A 314 4.11 14.36 -31.41
N GLU A 315 4.94 13.83 -30.51
CA GLU A 315 4.71 12.50 -29.90
C GLU A 315 3.40 12.46 -29.10
N VAL A 316 3.09 13.52 -28.35
CA VAL A 316 1.84 13.61 -27.56
C VAL A 316 0.62 13.68 -28.48
N GLU A 317 0.63 14.54 -29.49
CA GLU A 317 -0.50 14.76 -30.40
C GLU A 317 -0.73 13.56 -31.32
N SER A 318 0.34 12.93 -31.82
CA SER A 318 0.23 11.80 -32.77
C SER A 318 -0.31 10.52 -32.13
N ASN A 319 -0.25 10.40 -30.81
CA ASN A 319 -0.63 9.20 -30.06
C ASN A 319 -1.92 9.38 -29.23
N GLN A 320 -2.74 10.42 -29.49
CA GLN A 320 -3.97 10.72 -28.72
C GLN A 320 -4.87 9.51 -28.48
N LYS A 321 -5.14 8.72 -29.53
CA LYS A 321 -5.96 7.51 -29.43
C LYS A 321 -5.38 6.46 -28.48
N VAL A 322 -4.06 6.34 -28.41
CA VAL A 322 -3.39 5.41 -27.48
C VAL A 322 -3.65 5.83 -26.04
N TRP A 323 -3.59 7.13 -25.76
CA TRP A 323 -3.86 7.67 -24.42
C TRP A 323 -5.33 7.45 -24.01
N GLU A 324 -6.26 7.64 -24.94
CA GLU A 324 -7.69 7.42 -24.72
C GLU A 324 -8.02 5.95 -24.49
N ASP A 325 -7.52 5.06 -25.34
CA ASP A 325 -7.74 3.61 -25.25
C ASP A 325 -7.16 3.04 -23.94
N ASP A 326 -6.03 3.59 -23.46
CA ASP A 326 -5.39 3.21 -22.19
C ASP A 326 -5.93 3.98 -20.96
N GLY A 327 -6.84 4.96 -21.15
CA GLY A 327 -7.40 5.78 -20.07
C GLY A 327 -6.39 6.71 -19.38
N ASN A 328 -5.31 7.10 -20.07
CA ASN A 328 -4.21 7.89 -19.52
C ASN A 328 -4.18 9.35 -20.00
N THR A 329 -5.16 9.81 -20.79
CA THR A 329 -5.20 11.17 -21.35
C THR A 329 -4.96 12.27 -20.33
N ALA A 330 -5.63 12.20 -19.17
CA ALA A 330 -5.46 13.19 -18.10
C ALA A 330 -4.04 13.16 -17.50
N LEU A 331 -3.45 11.97 -17.33
CA LEU A 331 -2.09 11.83 -16.80
C LEU A 331 -1.03 12.33 -17.79
N VAL A 332 -1.24 12.12 -19.10
CA VAL A 332 -0.38 12.69 -20.15
C VAL A 332 -0.48 14.21 -20.15
N ALA A 333 -1.68 14.78 -19.99
CA ALA A 333 -1.85 16.23 -19.87
C ALA A 333 -1.13 16.81 -18.64
N GLU A 334 -1.17 16.11 -17.49
CA GLU A 334 -0.38 16.48 -16.30
C GLU A 334 1.13 16.47 -16.58
N VAL A 335 1.62 15.48 -17.34
CA VAL A 335 3.04 15.44 -17.78
C VAL A 335 3.37 16.66 -18.64
N VAL A 336 2.56 16.96 -19.66
CA VAL A 336 2.76 18.13 -20.54
C VAL A 336 2.79 19.42 -19.72
N ALA A 337 1.87 19.61 -18.78
CA ALA A 337 1.82 20.78 -17.90
C ALA A 337 3.00 20.85 -16.90
N ALA A 338 3.63 19.72 -16.58
CA ALA A 338 4.80 19.65 -15.70
C ALA A 338 6.12 19.97 -16.42
N TYR A 339 6.17 19.88 -17.75
CA TYR A 339 7.38 20.13 -18.54
C TYR A 339 8.07 21.48 -18.23
N PRO A 340 7.39 22.64 -18.29
CA PRO A 340 8.04 23.92 -17.99
C PRO A 340 8.51 24.01 -16.52
N LYS A 341 7.81 23.34 -15.59
CA LYS A 341 8.22 23.28 -14.18
C LYS A 341 9.56 22.57 -14.04
N TRP A 342 9.74 21.44 -14.74
CA TRP A 342 11.00 20.70 -14.72
C TRP A 342 12.14 21.43 -15.42
N GLN A 343 11.87 22.21 -16.48
CA GLN A 343 12.87 23.09 -17.06
C GLN A 343 13.38 24.10 -16.03
N ILE A 344 12.49 24.78 -15.31
CA ILE A 344 12.85 25.74 -14.26
C ILE A 344 13.62 25.05 -13.13
N ILE A 345 13.16 23.90 -12.66
CA ILE A 345 13.81 23.10 -11.61
C ILE A 345 15.25 22.74 -12.02
N ASN A 346 15.48 22.36 -13.27
CA ASN A 346 16.79 21.95 -13.75
C ASN A 346 17.79 23.11 -13.88
N LEU A 347 17.31 24.36 -14.02
CA LEU A 347 18.18 25.54 -14.04
C LEU A 347 18.93 25.76 -12.73
N ARG A 348 18.47 25.18 -11.61
CA ARG A 348 19.18 25.22 -10.31
C ARG A 348 20.60 24.66 -10.36
N HIS A 349 20.88 23.76 -11.32
CA HIS A 349 22.20 23.18 -11.50
C HIS A 349 23.19 24.12 -12.22
N ILE A 350 22.69 25.22 -12.80
CA ILE A 350 23.48 26.16 -13.61
C ILE A 350 23.47 27.54 -12.97
N TYR A 351 22.34 27.94 -12.40
CA TYR A 351 22.12 29.27 -11.84
C TYR A 351 21.88 29.19 -10.33
N LYS A 352 22.56 30.05 -9.58
CA LYS A 352 22.18 30.37 -8.20
C LYS A 352 20.99 31.33 -8.16
N GLN A 353 20.98 32.29 -9.08
CA GLN A 353 19.93 33.29 -9.24
C GLN A 353 19.74 33.57 -10.74
N ILE A 354 18.49 33.79 -11.16
CA ILE A 354 18.12 34.11 -12.55
C ILE A 354 17.01 35.16 -12.58
N SER A 355 17.05 36.12 -13.51
CA SER A 355 15.94 37.08 -13.67
C SER A 355 14.71 36.38 -14.24
N ILE A 356 13.52 36.87 -13.92
CA ILE A 356 12.26 36.33 -14.46
C ILE A 356 12.20 36.52 -15.99
N SER A 357 12.70 37.65 -16.51
CA SER A 357 12.77 37.90 -17.95
C SER A 357 13.65 36.89 -18.68
N GLN A 358 14.81 36.53 -18.12
CA GLN A 358 15.68 35.51 -18.68
C GLN A 358 15.07 34.11 -18.51
N LEU A 359 14.47 33.82 -17.36
CA LEU A 359 13.78 32.56 -17.07
C LEU A 359 12.69 32.28 -18.12
N ARG A 360 11.90 33.29 -18.48
CA ARG A 360 10.89 33.23 -19.53
C ARG A 360 11.47 32.86 -20.90
N GLN A 361 12.61 33.43 -21.28
CA GLN A 361 13.24 33.19 -22.59
C GLN A 361 13.76 31.75 -22.73
N VAL A 362 14.12 31.10 -21.62
CA VAL A 362 14.68 29.74 -21.61
C VAL A 362 13.65 28.66 -21.26
N THR A 363 12.41 29.04 -20.93
CA THR A 363 11.32 28.12 -20.55
C THR A 363 10.27 28.07 -21.65
N LEU A 364 9.96 26.87 -22.13
CA LEU A 364 9.00 26.63 -23.20
C LEU A 364 7.81 25.83 -22.66
N SER A 365 6.61 26.17 -23.12
CA SER A 365 5.42 25.37 -22.86
C SER A 365 5.38 24.17 -23.80
N ALA A 366 5.17 22.97 -23.25
CA ALA A 366 4.97 21.78 -24.06
C ALA A 366 3.60 21.75 -24.77
N GLU A 367 2.65 22.60 -24.36
CA GLU A 367 1.34 22.72 -24.99
C GLU A 367 1.43 23.58 -26.26
N THR A 368 2.01 24.78 -26.16
CA THR A 368 2.09 25.72 -27.28
C THR A 368 3.32 25.47 -28.15
N GLY A 369 4.44 25.04 -27.54
CA GLY A 369 5.75 25.00 -28.17
C GLY A 369 6.51 26.34 -28.12
N GLU A 370 5.97 27.32 -27.40
CA GLU A 370 6.47 28.69 -27.36
C GLU A 370 6.88 29.08 -25.93
N VAL A 371 7.59 30.21 -25.80
CA VAL A 371 7.91 30.82 -24.50
C VAL A 371 6.64 31.29 -23.79
N LEU A 372 6.71 31.42 -22.46
CA LEU A 372 5.60 31.97 -21.68
C LEU A 372 5.25 33.41 -22.15
N LYS A 373 3.98 33.78 -22.02
CA LYS A 373 3.42 34.99 -22.66
C LYS A 373 4.08 36.27 -22.14
N ASP A 374 4.25 36.37 -20.83
CA ASP A 374 4.82 37.51 -20.15
C ASP A 374 5.52 37.11 -18.84
N ASP A 375 6.20 38.09 -18.25
CA ASP A 375 6.96 37.91 -17.02
C ASP A 375 6.02 37.72 -15.81
N GLU A 376 4.77 38.17 -15.90
CA GLU A 376 3.74 37.96 -14.87
C GLU A 376 3.33 36.48 -14.79
N GLU A 377 3.04 35.85 -15.93
CA GLU A 377 2.74 34.42 -16.02
C GLU A 377 3.92 33.57 -15.51
N THR A 378 5.14 33.95 -15.87
CA THR A 378 6.37 33.29 -15.40
C THR A 378 6.52 33.42 -13.87
N THR A 379 6.27 34.61 -13.33
CA THR A 379 6.29 34.88 -11.89
C THR A 379 5.24 34.05 -11.15
N GLN A 380 4.02 33.97 -11.69
CA GLN A 380 2.95 33.19 -11.09
C GLN A 380 3.26 31.68 -11.13
N LEU A 381 3.85 31.18 -12.21
CA LEU A 381 4.29 29.79 -12.31
C LEU A 381 5.31 29.46 -11.22
N VAL A 382 6.35 30.29 -11.08
CA VAL A 382 7.39 30.11 -10.05
C VAL A 382 6.79 30.19 -8.65
N ARG A 383 5.90 31.15 -8.39
CA ARG A 383 5.18 31.26 -7.11
C ARG A 383 4.42 29.99 -6.78
N ASN A 384 3.64 29.45 -7.73
CA ASN A 384 2.91 28.20 -7.56
C ASN A 384 3.85 27.01 -7.28
N MET A 385 5.03 26.97 -7.92
CA MET A 385 6.03 25.94 -7.69
C MET A 385 6.64 26.02 -6.28
N ILE A 386 6.86 27.23 -5.76
CA ILE A 386 7.34 27.44 -4.38
C ILE A 386 6.25 27.08 -3.36
N GLU A 387 5.02 27.57 -3.55
CA GLU A 387 3.89 27.31 -2.65
C GLU A 387 3.53 25.82 -2.58
N SER A 388 3.66 25.09 -3.69
CA SER A 388 3.45 23.63 -3.72
C SER A 388 4.62 22.82 -3.15
N GLY A 389 5.75 23.45 -2.82
CA GLY A 389 6.97 22.79 -2.35
C GLY A 389 7.74 22.06 -3.45
N LEU A 390 7.35 22.19 -4.73
CA LEU A 390 8.05 21.59 -5.87
C LEU A 390 9.40 22.27 -6.14
N LEU A 391 9.51 23.56 -5.84
CA LEU A 391 10.73 24.35 -6.01
C LEU A 391 11.12 25.00 -4.67
N LYS A 392 12.34 24.72 -4.20
CA LYS A 392 12.93 25.43 -3.06
C LYS A 392 13.64 26.69 -3.58
N GLY A 393 13.04 27.85 -3.33
CA GLY A 393 13.61 29.12 -3.72
C GLY A 393 12.78 30.30 -3.24
N GLU A 394 13.26 31.50 -3.52
CA GLU A 394 12.61 32.75 -3.16
C GLU A 394 12.53 33.68 -4.38
N LEU A 395 11.42 34.41 -4.51
CA LEU A 395 11.26 35.49 -5.47
C LEU A 395 11.70 36.81 -4.81
N GLN A 396 12.70 37.46 -5.38
CA GLN A 396 13.26 38.72 -4.89
C GLN A 396 13.05 39.85 -5.89
N LEU A 397 12.72 41.05 -5.38
CA LEU A 397 12.69 42.27 -6.17
C LEU A 397 14.10 42.85 -6.28
N GLY A 398 14.52 43.18 -7.50
CA GLY A 398 15.78 43.85 -7.77
C GLY A 398 15.86 45.23 -7.12
N SER A 399 17.08 45.68 -6.85
CA SER A 399 17.37 46.97 -6.22
C SER A 399 16.82 48.21 -6.95
N SER A 400 16.44 48.05 -8.22
CA SER A 400 15.85 49.09 -9.08
C SER A 400 14.32 49.09 -9.10
N GLY A 401 13.65 48.08 -8.50
CA GLY A 401 12.19 47.94 -8.46
C GLY A 401 11.53 47.35 -9.71
N ASP A 402 12.20 47.37 -10.87
CA ASP A 402 11.63 46.91 -12.15
C ASP A 402 11.90 45.43 -12.49
N ASP A 403 12.98 44.83 -11.97
CA ASP A 403 13.37 43.45 -12.29
C ASP A 403 13.13 42.49 -11.13
N SER A 404 12.41 41.39 -11.36
CA SER A 404 12.24 40.30 -10.40
C SER A 404 13.21 39.15 -10.68
N TYR A 405 13.70 38.48 -9.64
CA TYR A 405 14.65 37.38 -9.72
C TYR A 405 14.17 36.17 -8.92
N LEU A 406 14.47 34.98 -9.44
CA LEU A 406 14.38 33.72 -8.71
C LEU A 406 15.74 33.38 -8.12
N LEU A 407 15.83 33.27 -6.79
CA LEU A 407 16.96 32.71 -6.07
C LEU A 407 16.69 31.23 -5.77
N PHE A 408 17.54 30.34 -6.27
CA PHE A 408 17.48 28.93 -5.94
C PHE A 408 18.13 28.71 -4.57
N HIS A 409 17.45 28.00 -3.68
CA HIS A 409 18.03 27.56 -2.42
C HIS A 409 18.73 26.22 -2.61
N GLU A 410 19.85 26.02 -1.92
CA GLU A 410 20.45 24.70 -1.83
C GLU A 410 19.52 23.75 -1.07
N ASP A 411 19.58 22.46 -1.40
CA ASP A 411 18.88 21.41 -0.65
C ASP A 411 19.46 21.19 0.76
N SER A 412 20.47 21.97 1.17
CA SER A 412 21.00 21.97 2.53
C SER A 412 19.95 22.55 3.49
N GLU A 413 19.14 21.66 4.05
CA GLU A 413 18.20 21.98 5.11
C GLU A 413 18.97 22.52 6.32
N SER A 414 19.03 23.84 6.43
CA SER A 414 19.30 24.49 7.72
C SER A 414 18.06 24.27 8.59
N MET A 415 17.94 23.05 9.13
CA MET A 415 16.92 22.69 10.09
C MET A 415 17.29 23.22 11.48
N THR A 416 16.29 23.56 12.28
CA THR A 416 16.53 23.90 13.69
C THR A 416 17.04 22.67 14.43
N GLU A 417 17.80 22.88 15.52
CA GLU A 417 18.29 21.77 16.36
C GLU A 417 17.13 20.90 16.88
N GLU A 418 15.98 21.52 17.16
CA GLU A 418 14.74 20.84 17.57
C GLU A 418 14.16 19.97 16.46
N ALA A 419 14.06 20.50 15.23
CA ALA A 419 13.58 19.74 14.08
C ALA A 419 14.53 18.58 13.73
N PHE A 420 15.84 18.82 13.81
CA PHE A 420 16.85 17.78 13.61
C PHE A 420 16.75 16.68 14.66
N ALA A 421 16.59 17.03 15.94
CA ALA A 421 16.41 16.06 17.02
C ALA A 421 15.14 15.22 16.82
N GLN A 422 14.04 15.83 16.36
CA GLN A 422 12.81 15.12 16.03
C GLN A 422 13.00 14.16 14.86
N GLU A 423 13.68 14.59 13.79
CA GLU A 423 13.98 13.71 12.66
C GLU A 423 14.86 12.53 13.10
N ILE A 424 15.92 12.76 13.87
CA ILE A 424 16.77 11.69 14.41
C ILE A 424 15.94 10.70 15.22
N ALA A 425 15.08 11.19 16.13
CA ALA A 425 14.23 10.33 16.94
C ALA A 425 13.28 9.47 16.07
N GLN A 426 12.70 10.07 15.02
CA GLN A 426 11.84 9.35 14.08
C GLN A 426 12.62 8.30 13.28
N ARG A 427 13.81 8.65 12.76
CA ARG A 427 14.68 7.71 12.03
C ARG A 427 15.12 6.55 12.92
N HIS A 428 15.51 6.83 14.16
CA HIS A 428 15.86 5.81 15.15
C HIS A 428 14.67 4.87 15.43
N HIS A 429 13.46 5.42 15.60
CA HIS A 429 12.26 4.61 15.76
C HIS A 429 12.01 3.70 14.55
N ASN A 430 12.13 4.23 13.33
CA ASN A 430 11.97 3.45 12.10
C ASN A 430 13.00 2.31 12.00
N ILE A 431 14.26 2.58 12.39
CA ILE A 431 15.32 1.56 12.45
C ILE A 431 14.97 0.47 13.47
N GLU A 432 14.45 0.84 14.64
CA GLU A 432 14.04 -0.12 15.66
C GLU A 432 12.90 -1.03 15.18
N VAL A 433 11.88 -0.46 14.54
CA VAL A 433 10.75 -1.21 13.96
C VAL A 433 11.24 -2.15 12.86
N LEU A 434 12.08 -1.66 11.94
CA LEU A 434 12.69 -2.47 10.89
C LEU A 434 13.56 -3.59 11.47
N GLY A 435 14.31 -3.32 12.55
CA GLY A 435 15.12 -4.31 13.25
C GLY A 435 14.28 -5.48 13.82
N LYS A 436 13.08 -5.19 14.35
CA LYS A 436 12.14 -6.23 14.82
C LYS A 436 11.62 -7.08 13.67
N GLN A 437 11.26 -6.46 12.54
CA GLN A 437 10.83 -7.18 11.34
C GLN A 437 11.94 -8.03 10.73
N TYR A 438 13.16 -7.50 10.67
CA TYR A 438 14.35 -8.21 10.19
C TYR A 438 14.62 -9.44 11.05
N LYS A 439 14.64 -9.29 12.38
CA LYS A 439 14.83 -10.41 13.32
C LYS A 439 13.80 -11.51 13.09
N THR A 440 12.52 -11.14 12.99
CA THR A 440 11.42 -12.08 12.76
C THR A 440 11.57 -12.81 11.42
N THR A 441 11.97 -12.09 10.38
CA THR A 441 12.20 -12.66 9.04
C THR A 441 13.40 -13.61 9.03
N ASN A 442 14.48 -13.25 9.73
CA ASN A 442 15.69 -14.06 9.86
C ASN A 442 15.42 -15.36 10.65
N GLU A 443 14.70 -15.28 11.76
CA GLU A 443 14.28 -16.45 12.54
C GLU A 443 13.43 -17.41 11.68
N ARG A 444 12.49 -16.87 10.90
CA ARG A 444 11.66 -17.66 9.97
C ARG A 444 12.50 -18.34 8.89
N LEU A 445 13.43 -17.62 8.27
CA LEU A 445 14.30 -18.18 7.24
C LEU A 445 15.21 -19.27 7.82
N GLY A 446 15.80 -19.01 8.98
CA GLY A 446 16.65 -19.96 9.72
C GLY A 446 15.91 -21.24 10.11
N ALA A 447 14.63 -21.16 10.43
CA ALA A 447 13.79 -22.31 10.74
C ALA A 447 13.30 -23.07 9.48
N SER A 448 13.48 -22.53 8.27
CA SER A 448 13.01 -23.17 7.04
C SER A 448 13.85 -24.39 6.71
N ARG A 449 13.18 -25.52 6.43
CA ARG A 449 13.85 -26.79 6.09
C ARG A 449 14.75 -26.66 4.86
N GLU A 450 14.34 -25.87 3.88
CA GLU A 450 15.05 -25.60 2.63
C GLU A 450 16.35 -24.86 2.91
N TYR A 451 16.31 -23.84 3.78
CA TYR A 451 17.48 -23.08 4.17
C TYR A 451 18.45 -23.94 5.00
N VAL A 452 17.94 -24.68 5.99
CA VAL A 452 18.77 -25.64 6.77
C VAL A 452 19.44 -26.66 5.85
N ARG A 453 18.72 -27.20 4.85
CA ARG A 453 19.29 -28.10 3.84
C ARG A 453 20.32 -27.41 2.96
N HIS A 454 20.09 -26.16 2.57
CA HIS A 454 21.03 -25.36 1.78
C HIS A 454 22.33 -25.15 2.55
N VAL A 455 22.25 -24.65 3.79
CA VAL A 455 23.41 -24.45 4.67
C VAL A 455 24.17 -25.77 4.88
N ALA A 456 23.46 -26.87 5.14
CA ALA A 456 24.09 -28.19 5.28
C ALA A 456 24.75 -28.70 3.98
N ARG A 457 24.27 -28.29 2.81
CA ARG A 457 24.90 -28.61 1.52
C ARG A 457 26.13 -27.75 1.26
N GLU A 458 26.07 -26.46 1.56
CA GLU A 458 27.20 -25.54 1.42
C GLU A 458 28.35 -25.94 2.35
N GLN A 459 28.06 -26.30 3.60
CA GLN A 459 29.08 -26.82 4.51
C GLN A 459 29.77 -28.07 3.94
N LYS A 460 29.00 -29.01 3.36
CA LYS A 460 29.55 -30.21 2.72
C LYS A 460 30.35 -29.92 1.45
N ARG A 461 30.08 -28.82 0.75
CA ARG A 461 30.88 -28.38 -0.40
C ARG A 461 32.21 -27.81 0.07
N ALA A 462 32.17 -26.89 1.03
CA ALA A 462 33.37 -26.33 1.66
C ALA A 462 34.28 -27.42 2.25
N ASP A 463 33.71 -28.42 2.93
CA ASP A 463 34.47 -29.55 3.51
C ASP A 463 35.09 -30.47 2.42
N LYS A 464 34.54 -30.50 1.20
CA LYS A 464 35.08 -31.27 0.07
C LYS A 464 36.14 -30.50 -0.71
N ASP A 465 35.93 -29.20 -0.90
CA ASP A 465 36.87 -28.34 -1.61
C ASP A 465 38.15 -28.09 -0.78
N ALA A 466 38.08 -28.19 0.55
CA ALA A 466 39.27 -28.21 1.42
C ALA A 466 40.18 -29.45 1.26
N GLY A 467 39.75 -30.47 0.49
CA GLY A 467 40.46 -31.73 0.29
C GLY A 467 41.28 -31.85 -1.00
N ASP A 468 41.26 -30.84 -1.88
CA ASP A 468 42.02 -30.86 -3.14
C ASP A 468 43.10 -29.75 -3.16
N PRO A 469 44.36 -30.08 -2.85
CA PRO A 469 45.46 -29.10 -2.84
C PRO A 469 45.84 -28.56 -4.23
N GLY A 470 45.20 -29.02 -5.31
CA GLY A 470 45.64 -28.78 -6.69
C GLY A 470 44.84 -27.75 -7.51
N VAL A 471 43.71 -27.23 -7.00
CA VAL A 471 42.78 -26.40 -7.80
C VAL A 471 42.46 -25.06 -7.10
N GLY A 472 43.41 -24.56 -6.30
CA GLY A 472 43.24 -23.38 -5.46
C GLY A 472 44.07 -22.16 -5.85
N PHE A 473 44.52 -22.03 -7.09
CA PHE A 473 45.34 -20.87 -7.51
C PHE A 473 44.65 -19.92 -8.49
N ASP A 474 43.57 -20.33 -9.18
CA ASP A 474 42.90 -19.50 -10.20
C ASP A 474 41.57 -18.87 -9.72
N SER A 475 41.05 -19.23 -8.55
CA SER A 475 39.79 -18.68 -8.01
C SER A 475 39.97 -17.59 -6.94
N GLN A 476 41.21 -17.22 -6.62
CA GLN A 476 41.53 -16.22 -5.58
C GLN A 476 42.01 -14.86 -6.13
N ILE A 477 42.06 -14.66 -7.45
CA ILE A 477 42.61 -13.42 -8.03
C ILE A 477 41.54 -12.39 -8.46
N GLU A 478 40.25 -12.75 -8.55
CA GLU A 478 39.25 -11.80 -9.10
C GLU A 478 38.41 -11.00 -8.08
N ASP A 479 38.45 -11.30 -6.78
CA ASP A 479 37.57 -10.64 -5.79
C ASP A 479 38.30 -9.79 -4.72
N GLU A 480 39.63 -9.66 -4.76
CA GLU A 480 40.40 -8.98 -3.69
C GLU A 480 40.92 -7.57 -4.02
N ASP A 481 40.57 -6.97 -5.16
CA ASP A 481 41.10 -5.66 -5.60
C ASP A 481 40.05 -4.56 -5.87
N LEU A 482 38.83 -4.67 -5.30
CA LEU A 482 37.76 -3.68 -5.52
C LEU A 482 37.24 -2.96 -4.26
N MET A 483 38.00 -3.00 -3.14
CA MET A 483 37.54 -2.40 -1.87
C MET A 483 38.64 -1.72 -1.02
N THR A 484 39.71 -1.16 -1.61
CA THR A 484 40.56 -0.20 -0.85
C THR A 484 41.04 1.00 -1.67
N GLY A 485 40.49 2.18 -1.32
CA GLY A 485 40.96 3.50 -1.74
C GLY A 485 39.78 4.48 -1.85
N ILE A 486 39.66 5.59 -1.12
CA ILE A 486 40.58 6.36 -0.29
C ILE A 486 39.69 7.13 0.71
N MET A 487 39.97 7.06 2.01
CA MET A 487 39.72 8.18 2.92
C MET A 487 41.04 8.49 3.62
N ALA A 488 41.65 9.60 3.25
CA ALA A 488 42.59 10.32 4.10
C ALA A 488 42.27 11.81 3.97
N HIS A 489 41.88 12.39 5.08
CA HIS A 489 41.73 13.83 5.26
C HIS A 489 43.06 14.55 4.99
N GLY A 490 42.94 15.67 4.29
CA GLY A 490 43.84 16.82 4.30
C GLY A 490 43.00 18.06 4.13
#